data_AF-A0A968R400-F1
#
_entry.id   AF-A0A968R400-F1
#
_cell.length_a   1.000
_cell.length_b   1.000
_cell.length_c   1.000
_cell.angle_alpha   90.00
_cell.angle_beta   90.00
_cell.angle_gamma   90.00
#
_symmetry.space_group_name_H-M   'P 1'
#
loop_
_entity.id
_entity.type
_entity.pdbx_description
1 polymer ?
#
loop_
_entity_poly.entity_id
_entity_poly.type
_entity_poly.pdbx_seq_one_letter_code
_entity_poly.pdbx_strand_id
1 'polypeptide(L)'
;MTAITYNLDIKWAVRLCCEAEEKLELRVARILEYLDNNYLLKQWAISDIDATGSYGNCLTVRCNNEEIIRVSTADLLEVMREEGQVIELDASLIKDEEELFKILIRDGVSIDVLGSGEMMPLTVLGKYVYVDKELFMW
;
A
#
# COMPACT_ATOMS: atom_id res chain seq x y z
N MET A 1 23.68 2.77 4.51
CA MET A 1 22.48 2.81 3.68
C MET A 1 22.17 4.27 3.39
N THR A 2 22.34 4.68 2.15
CA THR A 2 21.91 6.00 1.68
C THR A 2 20.40 5.90 1.49
N ALA A 3 19.61 6.64 2.27
CA ALA A 3 18.17 6.71 2.06
C ALA A 3 17.91 7.21 0.63
N ILE A 4 16.97 6.57 -0.08
CA ILE A 4 16.53 7.07 -1.38
C ILE A 4 16.01 8.50 -1.16
N THR A 5 16.49 9.43 -1.99
CA THR A 5 16.07 10.82 -1.89
C THR A 5 14.67 10.93 -2.47
N TYR A 6 13.74 11.50 -1.70
CA TYR A 6 12.35 11.70 -2.13
C TYR A 6 12.31 12.74 -3.25
N ASN A 7 12.00 12.32 -4.48
CA ASN A 7 11.76 13.22 -5.60
C ASN A 7 10.24 13.31 -5.82
N LEU A 8 9.66 14.45 -5.52
CA LEU A 8 8.20 14.63 -5.51
C LEU A 8 7.65 15.11 -6.86
N ASP A 9 8.52 15.53 -7.78
CA ASP A 9 8.15 16.07 -9.09
C ASP A 9 7.73 14.97 -10.08
N ILE A 10 8.13 13.72 -9.80
CA ILE A 10 7.81 12.56 -10.63
C ILE A 10 6.72 11.77 -9.93
N LYS A 11 5.56 11.62 -10.56
CA LYS A 11 4.45 10.82 -10.03
C LYS A 11 4.07 9.73 -11.01
N TRP A 12 3.83 8.53 -10.48
CA TRP A 12 3.42 7.37 -11.25
C TRP A 12 2.30 6.60 -10.54
N ALA A 13 1.50 5.92 -11.34
CA ALA A 13 0.44 5.03 -10.87
C ALA A 13 0.42 3.77 -11.74
N VAL A 14 0.30 2.61 -11.09
CA VAL A 14 0.21 1.32 -11.77
C VAL A 14 -0.84 0.44 -11.16
N ARG A 15 -1.46 -0.39 -12.02
CA ARG A 15 -2.29 -1.51 -11.61
C ARG A 15 -1.47 -2.78 -11.66
N LEU A 16 -1.41 -3.52 -10.57
CA LEU A 16 -0.72 -4.80 -10.54
C LEU A 16 -1.56 -5.86 -11.27
N CYS A 17 -0.89 -6.73 -12.01
CA CYS A 17 -1.51 -7.86 -12.68
C CYS A 17 -1.15 -9.14 -11.91
N CYS A 18 -1.98 -9.49 -10.94
CA CYS A 18 -1.83 -10.75 -10.19
C CYS A 18 -2.14 -11.95 -11.09
N GLU A 19 -1.34 -13.00 -10.95
CA GLU A 19 -1.63 -14.30 -11.56
C GLU A 19 -2.78 -14.98 -10.80
N ALA A 20 -3.51 -15.89 -11.45
CA ALA A 20 -4.74 -16.48 -10.88
C ALA A 20 -4.57 -17.18 -9.51
N GLU A 21 -3.37 -17.66 -9.20
CA GLU A 21 -3.05 -18.34 -7.94
C GLU A 21 -2.29 -17.43 -6.95
N GLU A 22 -1.98 -16.19 -7.32
CA GLU A 22 -1.28 -15.25 -6.45
C GLU A 22 -2.24 -14.63 -5.43
N LYS A 23 -1.95 -14.79 -4.14
CA LYS A 23 -2.61 -14.01 -3.08
C LYS A 23 -2.17 -12.54 -3.17
N LEU A 24 -3.14 -11.63 -3.26
CA LEU A 24 -2.90 -10.20 -3.37
C LEU A 24 -2.12 -9.68 -2.13
N GLU A 25 -2.40 -10.23 -0.96
CA GLU A 25 -1.79 -9.83 0.30
C GLU A 25 -0.28 -10.10 0.29
N LEU A 26 0.14 -11.23 -0.30
CA LEU A 26 1.57 -11.54 -0.47
C LEU A 26 2.27 -10.56 -1.42
N ARG A 27 1.57 -10.10 -2.46
CA ARG A 27 2.09 -9.09 -3.38
C ARG A 27 2.28 -7.75 -2.67
N VAL A 28 1.28 -7.32 -1.90
CA VAL A 28 1.31 -6.08 -1.14
C VAL A 28 2.35 -6.14 -0.01
N ALA A 29 2.47 -7.28 0.68
CA ALA A 29 3.50 -7.50 1.71
C ALA A 29 4.91 -7.26 1.17
N ARG A 30 5.24 -7.75 -0.04
CA ARG A 30 6.55 -7.52 -0.68
C ARG A 30 6.81 -6.04 -0.95
N ILE A 31 5.78 -5.29 -1.34
CA ILE A 31 5.87 -3.85 -1.56
C ILE A 31 6.11 -3.12 -0.24
N LEU A 32 5.34 -3.46 0.80
CA LEU A 32 5.52 -2.92 2.14
C LEU A 32 6.92 -3.21 2.70
N GLU A 33 7.41 -4.45 2.55
CA GLU A 33 8.78 -4.84 2.94
C GLU A 33 9.84 -4.05 2.18
N TYR A 34 9.67 -3.85 0.87
CA TYR A 34 10.60 -3.05 0.08
C TYR A 34 10.62 -1.60 0.58
N LEU A 35 9.45 -1.00 0.79
CA LEU A 35 9.34 0.35 1.31
C LEU A 35 9.97 0.45 2.71
N ASP A 36 9.73 -0.54 3.57
CA ASP A 36 10.30 -0.60 4.90
C ASP A 36 11.84 -0.69 4.87
N ASN A 37 12.42 -1.43 3.96
CA ASN A 37 13.87 -1.57 3.90
C ASN A 37 14.59 -0.37 3.26
N ASN A 38 13.89 0.43 2.43
CA ASN A 38 14.51 1.48 1.63
C ASN A 38 14.17 2.90 2.09
N TYR A 39 13.10 3.08 2.88
CA TYR A 39 12.66 4.37 3.38
C TYR A 39 12.63 4.40 4.91
N LEU A 40 12.97 5.56 5.49
CA LEU A 40 12.95 5.76 6.95
C LEU A 40 11.55 5.91 7.52
N LEU A 41 10.55 6.14 6.66
CA LEU A 41 9.17 6.32 7.06
C LEU A 41 8.52 4.98 7.31
N LYS A 42 7.79 4.92 8.43
CA LYS A 42 7.21 3.69 8.94
C LYS A 42 5.73 3.81 9.23
N GLN A 43 5.13 4.98 8.98
CA GLN A 43 3.76 5.26 9.39
C GLN A 43 2.87 5.48 8.18
N TRP A 44 1.75 4.78 8.16
CA TRP A 44 0.74 4.84 7.12
C TRP A 44 -0.51 5.48 7.70
N ALA A 45 -1.12 6.37 6.92
CA ALA A 45 -2.48 6.82 7.13
C ALA A 45 -3.41 5.88 6.36
N ILE A 46 -4.41 5.32 7.03
CA ILE A 46 -5.43 4.48 6.42
C ILE A 46 -6.75 5.22 6.52
N SER A 47 -7.36 5.52 5.38
CA SER A 47 -8.69 6.14 5.29
C SER A 47 -9.81 5.15 5.04
N ASP A 48 -9.47 3.95 4.57
CA ASP A 48 -10.43 2.86 4.41
C ASP A 48 -9.72 1.50 4.54
N ILE A 49 -10.37 0.55 5.20
CA ILE A 49 -9.93 -0.85 5.28
C ILE A 49 -11.12 -1.74 5.62
N ASP A 50 -11.30 -2.78 4.80
CA ASP A 50 -12.14 -3.93 5.10
C ASP A 50 -11.29 -5.18 4.94
N ALA A 51 -10.98 -5.83 6.06
CA ALA A 51 -10.14 -7.00 6.11
C ALA A 51 -10.63 -8.01 7.14
N THR A 52 -10.53 -9.29 6.79
CA THR A 52 -10.79 -10.41 7.68
C THR A 52 -9.50 -10.84 8.41
N GLY A 53 -9.57 -11.89 9.23
CA GLY A 53 -8.47 -12.27 10.13
C GLY A 53 -8.55 -11.53 11.47
N SER A 54 -7.66 -11.84 12.40
CA SER A 54 -7.68 -11.21 13.72
C SER A 54 -7.23 -9.75 13.65
N TYR A 55 -6.14 -9.46 12.93
CA TYR A 55 -5.57 -8.11 12.87
C TYR A 55 -6.37 -7.22 11.93
N GLY A 56 -6.75 -7.75 10.76
CA GLY A 56 -7.60 -7.10 9.77
C GLY A 56 -8.94 -6.68 10.37
N ASN A 57 -9.62 -7.56 11.10
CA ASN A 57 -10.87 -7.20 11.78
C ASN A 57 -10.66 -6.09 12.83
N CYS A 58 -9.57 -6.16 13.61
CA CYS A 58 -9.26 -5.12 14.59
C CYS A 58 -9.05 -3.75 13.94
N LEU A 59 -8.30 -3.69 12.83
CA LEU A 59 -8.05 -2.45 12.10
C LEU A 59 -9.29 -1.94 11.37
N THR A 60 -10.10 -2.82 10.79
CA THR A 60 -11.41 -2.51 10.19
C THR A 60 -12.33 -1.85 11.21
N VAL A 61 -12.49 -2.46 12.39
CA VAL A 61 -13.30 -1.87 13.47
C VAL A 61 -12.74 -0.53 13.91
N ARG A 62 -11.42 -0.38 14.00
CA ARG A 62 -10.80 0.88 14.38
C ARG A 62 -11.05 1.98 13.35
N CYS A 63 -10.82 1.71 12.07
CA CYS A 63 -11.04 2.66 10.97
C CYS A 63 -12.51 3.07 10.84
N ASN A 64 -13.45 2.15 11.08
CA ASN A 64 -14.88 2.49 11.09
C ASN A 64 -15.29 3.49 12.19
N ASN A 65 -14.47 3.62 13.24
CA ASN A 65 -14.69 4.58 14.34
C ASN A 65 -13.86 5.87 14.19
N GLU A 66 -12.75 5.80 13.46
CA GLU A 66 -11.78 6.89 13.26
C GLU A 66 -11.66 7.13 11.75
N GLU A 67 -12.18 8.26 11.22
CA GLU A 67 -12.17 8.55 9.75
C GLU A 67 -10.82 8.27 9.07
N ILE A 68 -9.70 8.52 9.78
CA ILE A 68 -8.36 8.15 9.36
C ILE A 68 -7.60 7.61 10.56
N ILE A 69 -7.01 6.41 10.42
CA ILE A 69 -6.12 5.84 11.43
C ILE A 69 -4.67 5.92 10.98
N ARG A 70 -3.75 6.08 11.94
CA ARG A 70 -2.31 5.93 11.70
C ARG A 70 -1.82 4.62 12.26
N VAL A 71 -1.10 3.87 11.43
CA VAL A 71 -0.53 2.56 11.79
C VAL A 71 0.91 2.45 11.35
N SER A 72 1.66 1.52 11.95
CA SER A 72 3.02 1.24 11.51
C SER A 72 3.04 0.33 10.27
N THR A 73 4.16 0.30 9.56
CA THR A 73 4.38 -0.67 8.46
C THR A 73 4.35 -2.10 8.97
N ALA A 74 4.76 -2.33 10.22
CA ALA A 74 4.66 -3.64 10.87
C ALA A 74 3.20 -4.07 11.07
N ASP A 75 2.32 -3.16 11.48
CA ASP A 75 0.89 -3.46 11.65
C ASP A 75 0.24 -3.82 10.31
N LEU A 76 0.53 -3.05 9.25
CA LEU A 76 0.05 -3.38 7.89
C LEU A 76 0.62 -4.72 7.39
N LEU A 77 1.90 -5.00 7.65
CA LEU A 77 2.50 -6.29 7.29
C LEU A 77 1.83 -7.46 8.02
N GLU A 78 1.37 -7.27 9.25
CA GLU A 78 0.64 -8.30 9.98
C GLU A 78 -0.70 -8.62 9.30
N VAL A 79 -1.46 -7.59 8.89
CA VAL A 79 -2.69 -7.78 8.10
C VAL A 79 -2.42 -8.53 6.80
N MET A 80 -1.31 -8.21 6.12
CA MET A 80 -0.98 -8.83 4.83
C MET A 80 -0.43 -10.26 4.95
N ARG A 81 -0.06 -10.70 6.16
CA ARG A 81 0.58 -12.01 6.38
C ARG A 81 -0.29 -12.98 7.16
N GLU A 82 -1.33 -12.50 7.83
CA GLU A 82 -2.25 -13.38 8.53
C GLU A 82 -3.09 -14.22 7.56
N GLU A 83 -3.72 -15.28 8.10
CA GLU A 83 -4.72 -16.05 7.36
C GLU A 83 -6.06 -15.30 7.36
N GLY A 84 -6.10 -14.24 6.54
CA GLY A 84 -7.23 -13.39 6.27
C GLY A 84 -7.32 -13.02 4.79
N GLN A 85 -8.21 -12.10 4.48
CA GLN A 85 -8.42 -11.51 3.17
C GLN A 85 -8.58 -10.01 3.33
N VAL A 86 -7.90 -9.23 2.49
CA VAL A 86 -8.09 -7.78 2.40
C VAL A 86 -9.01 -7.48 1.23
N ILE A 87 -10.19 -6.94 1.53
CA ILE A 87 -11.25 -6.67 0.55
C ILE A 87 -11.11 -5.22 0.06
N GLU A 88 -10.99 -4.28 0.98
CA GLU A 88 -10.74 -2.86 0.69
C GLU A 88 -9.52 -2.38 1.48
N LEU A 89 -8.74 -1.49 0.86
CA LEU A 89 -7.68 -0.75 1.54
C LEU A 89 -7.43 0.57 0.81
N ASP A 90 -7.41 1.67 1.55
CA ASP A 90 -6.80 2.92 1.13
C ASP A 90 -5.75 3.33 2.17
N ALA A 91 -4.48 3.12 1.83
CA ALA A 91 -3.34 3.38 2.70
C ALA A 91 -2.29 4.27 2.02
N SER A 92 -1.97 5.40 2.66
CA SER A 92 -0.97 6.37 2.21
C SER A 92 0.24 6.41 3.15
N LEU A 93 1.44 6.32 2.59
CA LEU A 93 2.71 6.59 3.28
C LEU A 93 3.02 8.08 3.15
N ILE A 94 2.90 8.81 4.25
CA ILE A 94 2.98 10.28 4.27
C ILE A 94 4.32 10.74 4.86
N LYS A 95 4.89 11.78 4.27
CA LYS A 95 6.06 12.51 4.78
C LYS A 95 5.81 14.00 4.73
N ASP A 96 5.96 14.70 5.85
CA ASP A 96 5.85 16.17 5.90
C ASP A 96 4.57 16.68 5.22
N GLU A 97 3.44 15.99 5.45
CA GLU A 97 2.11 16.24 4.86
C GLU A 97 1.95 15.87 3.38
N GLU A 98 2.99 15.35 2.73
CA GLU A 98 2.93 14.89 1.34
C GLU A 98 2.82 13.36 1.23
N GLU A 99 1.93 12.89 0.36
CA GLU A 99 1.79 11.47 0.05
C GLU A 99 2.94 11.02 -0.86
N LEU A 100 3.74 10.07 -0.36
CA LEU A 100 4.87 9.51 -1.11
C LEU A 100 4.47 8.26 -1.86
N PHE A 101 3.68 7.41 -1.21
CA PHE A 101 3.18 6.18 -1.79
C PHE A 101 1.75 5.97 -1.33
N LYS A 102 0.95 5.37 -2.19
CA LYS A 102 -0.42 4.97 -1.87
C LYS A 102 -0.68 3.58 -2.41
N ILE A 103 -1.28 2.74 -1.58
CA ILE A 103 -1.69 1.38 -1.93
C ILE A 103 -3.21 1.33 -1.81
N LEU A 104 -3.84 0.94 -2.92
CA LEU A 104 -5.29 0.78 -3.02
C LEU A 104 -5.60 -0.68 -3.31
N ILE A 105 -6.45 -1.29 -2.50
CA ILE A 105 -7.06 -2.60 -2.78
C ILE A 105 -8.55 -2.38 -2.94
N ARG A 106 -9.15 -2.96 -3.98
CA ARG A 106 -10.59 -2.90 -4.26
C ARG A 106 -11.16 -4.28 -4.55
N ASP A 107 -12.31 -4.56 -3.96
CA ASP A 107 -13.07 -5.81 -4.07
C ASP A 107 -12.24 -7.09 -3.84
N GLY A 108 -11.13 -7.00 -3.12
CA GLY A 108 -10.19 -8.09 -2.88
C GLY A 108 -9.55 -8.68 -4.14
N VAL A 109 -9.49 -7.91 -5.25
CA VAL A 109 -8.95 -8.40 -6.53
C VAL A 109 -8.09 -7.39 -7.28
N SER A 110 -8.32 -6.10 -7.08
CA SER A 110 -7.57 -5.05 -7.77
C SER A 110 -6.58 -4.40 -6.83
N ILE A 111 -5.32 -4.27 -7.25
CA ILE A 111 -4.29 -3.52 -6.53
C ILE A 111 -3.79 -2.40 -7.42
N ASP A 112 -3.96 -1.16 -6.98
CA ASP A 112 -3.30 0.00 -7.58
C ASP A 112 -2.23 0.53 -6.61
N VAL A 113 -1.05 0.84 -7.15
CA VAL A 113 0.07 1.39 -6.39
C VAL A 113 0.47 2.70 -7.04
N LEU A 114 0.54 3.74 -6.23
CA LEU A 114 0.96 5.07 -6.62
C LEU A 114 2.23 5.43 -5.87
N GLY A 115 3.08 6.20 -6.53
CA GLY A 115 4.33 6.62 -5.94
C GLY A 115 4.81 7.96 -6.49
N SER A 116 5.61 8.61 -5.66
CA SER A 116 6.38 9.80 -5.97
C SER A 116 7.87 9.41 -6.05
N GLY A 117 8.53 9.80 -7.12
CA GLY A 117 9.96 9.60 -7.36
C GLY A 117 10.26 8.41 -8.26
N GLU A 118 11.36 7.72 -7.96
CA GLU A 118 11.78 6.55 -8.73
C GLU A 118 10.77 5.42 -8.55
N MET A 119 10.46 4.77 -9.68
CA MET A 119 9.57 3.62 -9.68
C MET A 119 10.26 2.42 -9.03
N MET A 120 9.49 1.65 -8.24
CA MET A 120 10.03 0.45 -7.62
C MET A 120 10.47 -0.57 -8.68
N PRO A 121 11.52 -1.37 -8.41
CA PRO A 121 11.98 -2.40 -9.34
C PRO A 121 10.87 -3.39 -9.71
N LEU A 122 10.94 -3.93 -10.94
CA LEU A 122 10.02 -4.97 -11.41
C LEU A 122 10.02 -6.22 -10.51
N THR A 123 11.14 -6.51 -9.85
CA THR A 123 11.25 -7.62 -8.88
C THR A 123 10.38 -7.43 -7.64
N VAL A 124 9.96 -6.20 -7.34
CA VAL A 124 9.05 -5.84 -6.23
C VAL A 124 7.61 -5.78 -6.73
N LEU A 125 7.34 -4.94 -7.73
CA LEU A 125 5.98 -4.74 -8.25
C LEU A 125 5.41 -5.97 -8.96
N GLY A 126 6.28 -6.76 -9.62
CA GLY A 126 5.86 -7.79 -10.55
C GLY A 126 5.27 -7.23 -11.83
N LYS A 127 4.38 -8.01 -12.47
CA LYS A 127 3.69 -7.59 -13.68
C LYS A 127 2.68 -6.49 -13.35
N TYR A 128 2.69 -5.41 -14.13
CA TYR A 128 1.78 -4.29 -13.96
C TYR A 128 1.45 -3.62 -15.30
N VAL A 129 0.45 -2.76 -15.28
CA VAL A 129 0.16 -1.79 -16.35
C VAL A 129 0.13 -0.38 -15.77
N TYR A 130 0.54 0.62 -16.56
CA TYR A 130 0.34 2.01 -16.16
C TYR A 130 -1.13 2.37 -16.18
N VAL A 131 -1.55 3.15 -15.18
CA VAL A 131 -2.88 3.76 -15.11
C VAL A 131 -2.74 5.27 -15.04
N ASP A 132 -3.78 5.98 -15.47
CA ASP A 132 -3.81 7.43 -15.38
C ASP A 132 -3.89 7.84 -13.90
N LYS A 133 -2.86 8.57 -13.43
CA LYS A 133 -2.72 9.03 -12.05
C LYS A 133 -3.79 10.06 -11.66
N GLU A 134 -4.34 10.78 -12.64
CA GLU A 134 -5.39 11.77 -12.42
C GLU A 134 -6.71 11.12 -11.94
N LEU A 135 -6.90 9.82 -12.21
CA LEU A 135 -8.03 9.03 -11.68
C LEU A 135 -8.01 8.92 -10.15
N PHE A 136 -6.88 9.20 -9.53
CA PHE A 136 -6.66 9.12 -8.09
C PHE A 136 -6.35 10.49 -7.48
N MET A 137 -6.46 11.57 -8.28
CA MET A 137 -6.03 12.92 -7.90
C MET A 137 -4.54 12.97 -7.49
N TRP A 138 -3.69 12.15 -8.14
CA TRP A 138 -2.29 11.95 -7.79
C TRP A 138 -1.31 12.76 -8.63
#